data_AF-A0A935DIG3-F1
#
_entry.id   AF-A0A935DIG3-F1
#
_cell.length_a   1.000
_cell.length_b   1.000
_cell.length_c   1.000
_cell.angle_alpha   90.00
_cell.angle_beta   90.00
_cell.angle_gamma   90.00
#
_symmetry.space_group_name_H-M   'P 1'
#
loop_
_entity.id
_entity.type
_entity.pdbx_description
1 polymer ?
#
loop_
_entity_poly.entity_id
_entity_poly.type
_entity_poly.pdbx_seq_one_letter_code
_entity_poly.pdbx_strand_id
1 'polypeptide(L)'
;MAMQVRMSGATRFQILDEDGDELPGSWEYHWEGRDPFEAVMAAVTEVSGKPWEWTGRGPRSGRFSPVRCRTMAVRVSNVLRKSRRVAAAAYIARVVAEEFELKQRRKVDPTAVLEVLCGRREPSEEERESQPELLAAVMLRGLRDALRAAVECDGGLRVLWRAE
;
A
#
# COMPACT_ATOMS: atom_id res chain seq x y z
N MET A 1 -31.52 0.53 -11.83
CA MET A 1 -30.10 0.13 -11.94
C MET A 1 -29.26 1.36 -11.68
N ALA A 2 -28.63 1.45 -10.51
CA ALA A 2 -27.68 2.54 -10.26
C ALA A 2 -26.44 2.29 -11.12
N MET A 3 -26.09 3.27 -11.94
CA MET A 3 -24.89 3.27 -12.77
C MET A 3 -23.71 3.40 -11.81
N GLN A 4 -23.07 2.29 -11.48
CA GLN A 4 -21.91 2.24 -10.60
C GLN A 4 -20.79 3.03 -11.27
N VAL A 5 -20.47 4.21 -10.73
CA VAL A 5 -19.32 5.00 -11.20
C VAL A 5 -18.10 4.13 -11.01
N ARG A 6 -17.48 3.69 -12.12
CA ARG A 6 -16.17 3.03 -12.06
C ARG A 6 -15.16 4.11 -11.70
N MET A 7 -14.85 4.25 -10.42
CA MET A 7 -13.71 5.07 -10.02
C MET A 7 -12.45 4.30 -10.42
N SER A 8 -11.59 4.88 -11.23
CA SER A 8 -10.21 4.41 -11.42
C SER A 8 -9.27 5.39 -10.73
N GLY A 9 -8.01 5.04 -10.60
CA GLY A 9 -7.07 5.97 -10.01
C GLY A 9 -5.65 5.46 -9.98
N ALA A 10 -4.79 6.32 -9.43
CA ALA A 10 -3.38 6.03 -9.23
C ALA A 10 -2.93 6.42 -7.82
N THR A 11 -2.14 5.55 -7.21
CA THR A 11 -1.44 5.79 -5.95
C THR A 11 0.05 5.89 -6.23
N ARG A 12 0.67 7.02 -5.86
CA ARG A 12 2.10 7.29 -6.08
C ARG A 12 2.85 7.55 -4.78
N PHE A 13 4.01 6.93 -4.62
CA PHE A 13 4.96 7.19 -3.54
C PHE A 13 6.10 8.05 -4.08
N GLN A 14 6.26 9.26 -3.54
CA GLN A 14 7.29 10.22 -3.91
C GLN A 14 8.25 10.45 -2.74
N ILE A 15 9.54 10.38 -3.02
CA ILE A 15 10.58 10.71 -2.05
C ILE A 15 10.71 12.24 -1.99
N LEU A 16 10.82 12.77 -0.79
CA LEU A 16 11.12 14.18 -0.57
C LEU A 16 12.47 14.30 0.15
N ASP A 17 13.23 15.35 -0.10
CA ASP A 17 14.38 15.68 0.74
C ASP A 17 13.97 16.33 2.08
N GLU A 18 14.95 16.88 2.80
CA GLU A 18 14.75 17.56 4.08
C GLU A 18 13.95 18.86 3.96
N ASP A 19 14.10 19.58 2.84
CA ASP A 19 13.39 20.82 2.54
C ASP A 19 11.96 20.57 2.01
N GLY A 20 11.70 19.34 1.54
CA GLY A 20 10.41 18.91 1.04
C GLY A 20 10.28 18.96 -0.48
N ASP A 21 11.40 19.13 -1.19
CA ASP A 21 11.49 19.04 -2.64
C ASP A 21 11.51 17.57 -3.09
N GLU A 22 10.95 17.32 -4.27
CA GLU A 22 10.85 15.95 -4.81
C GLU A 22 12.23 15.46 -5.27
N LEU A 23 12.67 14.34 -4.69
CA LEU A 23 13.87 13.64 -5.14
C LEU A 23 13.53 12.66 -6.28
N PRO A 24 14.50 12.34 -7.15
CA PRO A 24 14.31 11.31 -8.18
C PRO A 24 13.89 9.96 -7.59
N GLY A 25 12.97 9.29 -8.27
CA GLY A 25 12.47 7.98 -7.89
C GLY A 25 11.06 8.03 -7.32
N SER A 26 10.16 7.25 -7.92
CA SER A 26 8.80 7.08 -7.43
C SER A 26 8.25 5.71 -7.78
N TRP A 27 7.28 5.27 -6.99
CA TRP A 27 6.48 4.08 -7.27
C TRP A 27 5.08 4.53 -7.60
N GLU A 28 4.53 4.05 -8.71
CA GLU A 28 3.18 4.40 -9.15
C GLU A 28 2.38 3.13 -9.43
N TYR A 29 1.12 3.15 -9.00
CA TYR A 29 0.23 2.00 -9.02
C TYR A 29 -1.15 2.42 -9.49
N HIS A 30 -1.63 1.84 -10.58
CA HIS A 30 -2.96 2.07 -11.11
C HIS A 30 -3.94 1.05 -10.54
N TRP A 31 -5.17 1.49 -10.26
CA TRP A 31 -6.22 0.64 -9.69
C TRP A 31 -7.59 0.98 -10.28
N GLU A 32 -8.47 -0.03 -10.33
CA GLU A 32 -9.90 0.12 -10.58
C GLU A 32 -10.70 -0.06 -9.27
N GLY A 33 -11.79 0.69 -9.15
CA GLY A 33 -12.70 0.66 -8.02
C GLY A 33 -12.20 1.47 -6.83
N ARG A 34 -11.88 0.79 -5.73
CA ARG A 34 -11.43 1.39 -4.48
C ARG A 34 -9.90 1.32 -4.41
N ASP A 35 -9.25 2.33 -3.83
CA ASP A 35 -7.79 2.34 -3.66
C ASP A 35 -7.32 1.20 -2.74
N PRO A 36 -6.55 0.21 -3.25
CA PRO A 36 -6.03 -0.90 -2.44
C PRO A 36 -5.06 -0.46 -1.34
N PHE A 37 -4.53 0.76 -1.40
CA PHE A 37 -3.66 1.29 -0.36
C PHE A 37 -4.34 1.40 1.00
N GLU A 38 -5.67 1.55 1.06
CA GLU A 38 -6.41 1.50 2.33
C GLU A 38 -6.26 0.14 3.03
N ALA A 39 -6.28 -0.96 2.27
CA ALA A 39 -6.04 -2.30 2.80
C ALA A 39 -4.60 -2.46 3.32
N VAL A 40 -3.63 -1.80 2.68
CA VAL A 40 -2.23 -1.75 3.15
C VAL A 40 -2.14 -1.05 4.51
N MET A 41 -2.74 0.13 4.64
CA MET A 41 -2.74 0.88 5.91
C MET A 41 -3.43 0.11 7.03
N ALA A 42 -4.56 -0.54 6.74
CA ALA A 42 -5.28 -1.37 7.69
C ALA A 42 -4.43 -2.58 8.15
N ALA A 43 -3.82 -3.31 7.21
CA ALA A 43 -2.97 -4.46 7.53
C ALA A 43 -1.73 -4.07 8.34
N VAL A 44 -1.08 -2.94 8.01
CA VAL A 44 0.06 -2.45 8.80
C VAL A 44 -0.39 -2.05 10.21
N THR A 45 -1.52 -1.37 10.33
CA THR A 45 -2.07 -0.95 11.63
C THR A 45 -2.34 -2.15 12.53
N GLU A 46 -3.05 -3.14 12.01
CA GLU A 46 -3.38 -4.34 12.76
C GLU A 46 -2.13 -5.12 13.16
N VAL A 47 -1.32 -5.54 12.19
CA VAL A 47 -0.22 -6.47 12.44
C VAL A 47 0.90 -5.83 13.28
N SER A 48 0.98 -4.50 13.28
CA SER A 48 1.89 -3.77 14.17
C SER A 48 1.30 -3.47 15.55
N GLY A 49 -0.03 -3.54 15.72
CA GLY A 49 -0.73 -3.12 16.92
C GLY A 49 -0.56 -1.62 17.22
N LYS A 50 -0.29 -0.80 16.19
CA LYS A 50 -0.05 0.63 16.31
C LYS A 50 -0.86 1.40 15.28
N PRO A 51 -1.56 2.48 15.66
CA PRO A 51 -2.35 3.27 14.73
C PRO A 51 -1.49 3.82 13.59
N TRP A 52 -2.10 3.90 12.41
CA TRP A 52 -1.53 4.63 11.27
C TRP A 52 -1.72 6.12 11.48
N GLU A 53 -0.64 6.90 11.36
CA GLU A 53 -0.75 8.36 11.48
C GLU A 53 0.23 9.01 10.52
N TRP A 54 -0.32 9.92 9.71
CA TRP A 54 0.39 10.82 8.82
C TRP A 54 1.00 11.97 9.60
N THR A 55 2.13 12.50 9.14
CA THR A 55 2.65 13.79 9.63
C THR A 55 1.85 14.95 9.05
N GLY A 56 1.38 14.81 7.81
CA GLY A 56 0.43 15.74 7.18
C GLY A 56 -0.51 14.98 6.27
N ARG A 57 -1.79 15.34 6.26
CA ARG A 57 -2.81 14.70 5.41
C ARG A 57 -3.61 15.78 4.67
N GLY A 58 -3.63 15.67 3.35
CA GLY A 58 -4.52 16.42 2.48
C GLY A 58 -5.65 15.54 1.94
N PRO A 59 -6.58 16.11 1.14
CA PRO A 59 -7.69 15.36 0.56
C PRO A 59 -7.26 14.19 -0.34
N ARG A 60 -6.10 14.34 -1.00
CA ARG A 60 -5.57 13.40 -2.01
C ARG A 60 -4.11 13.01 -1.74
N SER A 61 -3.64 13.23 -0.51
CA SER A 61 -2.24 12.98 -0.17
C SER A 61 -2.02 12.77 1.33
N GLY A 62 -0.96 12.04 1.64
CA GLY A 62 -0.42 11.85 2.98
C GLY A 62 1.10 12.04 2.95
N ARG A 63 1.68 12.60 4.01
CA ARG A 63 3.13 12.80 4.14
C ARG A 63 3.64 12.20 5.43
N PHE A 64 4.81 11.59 5.35
CA PHE A 64 5.69 11.27 6.47
C PHE A 64 6.88 12.22 6.48
N SER A 65 7.18 12.81 7.64
CA SER A 65 8.46 13.49 7.87
C SER A 65 9.61 12.48 7.94
N PRO A 66 10.88 12.92 7.83
CA PRO A 66 12.03 12.03 7.95
C PRO A 66 12.03 11.14 9.21
N VAL A 67 11.69 11.72 10.36
CA VAL A 67 11.56 10.98 11.64
C VAL A 67 10.49 9.89 11.54
N ARG A 68 9.36 10.19 10.89
CA ARG A 68 8.24 9.27 10.72
C ARG A 68 8.53 8.21 9.66
N CYS A 69 9.29 8.53 8.60
CA CYS A 69 9.81 7.57 7.63
C CYS A 69 10.64 6.49 8.33
N ARG A 70 11.59 6.87 9.20
CA ARG A 70 12.39 5.90 9.98
C ARG A 70 11.52 4.96 10.81
N THR A 71 10.54 5.52 11.52
CA THR A 71 9.61 4.73 12.35
C THR A 71 8.75 3.79 11.50
N MET A 72 8.22 4.28 10.38
CA MET A 72 7.36 3.50 9.51
C MET A 72 8.14 2.44 8.72
N ALA A 73 9.38 2.73 8.31
CA ALA A 73 10.27 1.78 7.64
C ALA A 73 10.52 0.55 8.52
N VAL A 74 10.80 0.76 9.81
CA VAL A 74 10.93 -0.33 10.79
C VAL A 74 9.62 -1.09 10.95
N ARG A 75 8.50 -0.37 11.08
CA ARG A 75 7.17 -0.97 11.27
C ARG A 75 6.77 -1.85 10.10
N VAL A 76 6.84 -1.32 8.88
CA VAL A 76 6.52 -2.04 7.63
C VAL A 76 7.48 -3.21 7.44
N SER A 77 8.78 -3.03 7.70
CA SER A 77 9.75 -4.14 7.65
C SER A 77 9.41 -5.25 8.65
N ASN A 78 8.93 -4.91 9.85
CA ASN A 78 8.49 -5.87 10.85
C ASN A 78 7.22 -6.63 10.43
N VAL A 79 6.25 -5.95 9.82
CA VAL A 79 5.03 -6.57 9.25
C VAL A 79 5.41 -7.56 8.14
N LEU A 80 6.43 -7.24 7.34
CA LEU A 80 6.93 -8.10 6.27
C LEU A 80 7.89 -9.22 6.73
N ARG A 81 8.22 -9.34 8.02
CA ARG A 81 9.03 -10.45 8.55
C ARG A 81 8.31 -11.79 8.39
N LYS A 82 9.09 -12.88 8.27
CA LYS A 82 8.59 -14.25 8.09
C LYS A 82 7.51 -14.64 9.10
N SER A 83 7.65 -14.25 10.36
CA SER A 83 6.70 -14.56 11.44
C SER A 83 5.39 -13.78 11.37
N ARG A 84 5.31 -12.68 10.60
CA ARG A 84 4.16 -11.77 10.58
C ARG A 84 3.49 -11.65 9.21
N ARG A 85 4.19 -11.93 8.12
CA ARG A 85 3.65 -11.80 6.76
C ARG A 85 2.42 -12.67 6.48
N VAL A 86 2.25 -13.79 7.19
CA VAL A 86 1.05 -14.62 7.09
C VAL A 86 -0.17 -13.85 7.63
N ALA A 87 -0.02 -13.20 8.79
CA ALA A 87 -1.06 -12.35 9.34
C ALA A 87 -1.36 -11.13 8.44
N ALA A 88 -0.31 -10.52 7.87
CA ALA A 88 -0.48 -9.42 6.93
C ALA A 88 -1.25 -9.84 5.67
N ALA A 89 -0.92 -10.99 5.08
CA ALA A 89 -1.62 -11.54 3.92
C ALA A 89 -3.10 -11.83 4.24
N ALA A 90 -3.36 -12.47 5.38
CA ALA A 90 -4.73 -12.75 5.83
C ALA A 90 -5.54 -11.46 6.04
N TYR A 91 -4.93 -10.41 6.61
CA TYR A 91 -5.61 -9.14 6.82
C TYR A 91 -5.92 -8.40 5.53
N ILE A 92 -4.95 -8.32 4.60
CA ILE A 92 -5.19 -7.74 3.27
C ILE A 92 -6.34 -8.48 2.58
N ALA A 93 -6.28 -9.82 2.56
CA ALA A 93 -7.29 -10.64 1.94
C ALA A 93 -8.69 -10.41 2.53
N ARG A 94 -8.77 -10.32 3.87
CA ARG A 94 -10.01 -10.07 4.60
C ARG A 94 -10.58 -8.69 4.28
N VAL A 95 -9.77 -7.63 4.41
CA VAL A 95 -10.22 -6.26 4.13
C VAL A 95 -10.71 -6.16 2.70
N VAL A 96 -9.96 -6.68 1.72
CA VAL A 96 -10.39 -6.66 0.32
C VAL A 96 -11.70 -7.43 0.12
N ALA A 97 -11.85 -8.61 0.72
CA ALA A 97 -13.08 -9.40 0.59
C ALA A 97 -14.31 -8.73 1.21
N GLU A 98 -14.14 -7.97 2.31
CA GLU A 98 -15.24 -7.31 3.02
C GLU A 98 -15.61 -5.95 2.42
N GLU A 99 -14.60 -5.18 1.97
CA GLU A 99 -14.72 -3.74 1.75
C GLU A 99 -14.63 -3.32 0.28
N PHE A 100 -14.20 -4.24 -0.60
CA PHE A 100 -14.14 -3.99 -2.02
C PHE A 100 -15.34 -4.73 -2.60
N GLU A 101 -16.24 -4.02 -3.27
CA GLU A 101 -17.41 -4.61 -3.95
C GLU A 101 -16.93 -5.44 -5.15
N LEU A 102 -16.33 -6.61 -4.86
CA LEU A 102 -15.72 -7.47 -5.85
C LEU A 102 -16.81 -7.88 -6.84
N LYS A 103 -16.70 -7.38 -8.08
CA LYS A 103 -17.67 -7.57 -9.19
C LYS A 103 -18.05 -9.04 -9.40
N GLN A 104 -17.18 -9.95 -8.99
CA GLN A 104 -17.44 -11.39 -8.89
C GLN A 104 -17.26 -11.77 -7.42
N ARG A 105 -18.15 -12.61 -6.86
CA ARG A 105 -18.02 -13.23 -5.54
C ARG A 105 -16.83 -14.22 -5.50
N ARG A 106 -15.65 -13.74 -5.90
CA ARG A 106 -14.38 -14.43 -5.89
C ARG A 106 -13.95 -14.53 -4.45
N LYS A 107 -13.58 -15.74 -4.04
CA LYS A 107 -12.92 -15.94 -2.76
C LYS A 107 -11.50 -15.38 -2.88
N VAL A 108 -11.18 -14.39 -2.05
CA VAL A 108 -9.81 -13.87 -1.94
C VAL A 108 -8.94 -14.94 -1.27
N ASP A 109 -7.88 -15.39 -1.94
CA ASP A 109 -6.96 -16.39 -1.41
C ASP A 109 -5.77 -15.73 -0.68
N PRO A 110 -5.66 -15.86 0.65
CA PRO A 110 -4.52 -15.32 1.40
C PRO A 110 -3.17 -15.93 0.99
N THR A 111 -3.16 -17.14 0.41
CA THR A 111 -1.93 -17.82 -0.01
C THR A 111 -1.29 -17.08 -1.19
N ALA A 112 -2.08 -16.72 -2.19
CA ALA A 112 -1.64 -15.90 -3.31
C ALA A 112 -1.08 -14.54 -2.85
N VAL A 113 -1.74 -13.88 -1.89
CA VAL A 113 -1.26 -12.62 -1.28
C VAL A 113 0.07 -12.85 -0.56
N LEU A 114 0.20 -13.94 0.20
CA LEU A 114 1.42 -14.31 0.92
C LEU A 114 2.61 -14.54 -0.03
N GLU A 115 2.40 -15.19 -1.18
CA GLU A 115 3.46 -15.41 -2.17
C GLU A 115 4.01 -14.10 -2.73
N VAL A 116 3.13 -13.13 -2.99
CA VAL A 116 3.51 -11.77 -3.41
C VAL A 116 4.29 -11.06 -2.31
N LEU A 117 3.79 -11.08 -1.07
CA LEU A 117 4.51 -10.51 0.08
C LEU A 117 5.86 -11.19 0.32
N CYS A 118 6.00 -12.47 -0.05
CA CYS A 118 7.25 -13.20 -0.01
C CYS A 118 8.24 -12.82 -1.10
N GLY A 119 7.80 -12.12 -2.15
CA GLY A 119 8.59 -11.91 -3.37
C GLY A 119 8.80 -13.20 -4.17
N ARG A 120 7.99 -14.23 -3.94
CA ARG A 120 8.03 -15.50 -4.68
C ARG A 120 7.19 -15.45 -5.96
N ARG A 121 6.25 -14.52 -6.01
CA ARG A 121 5.39 -14.24 -7.15
C ARG A 121 5.34 -12.74 -7.38
N GLU A 122 5.42 -12.35 -8.63
CA GLU A 122 5.23 -10.98 -9.07
C GLU A 122 3.99 -10.98 -9.98
N PRO A 123 2.86 -10.37 -9.55
CA PRO A 123 1.63 -10.38 -10.35
C PRO A 123 1.82 -9.65 -11.68
N SER A 124 1.14 -10.12 -12.73
CA SER A 124 1.09 -9.40 -14.02
C SER A 124 0.35 -8.07 -13.89
N GLU A 125 0.44 -7.22 -14.91
CA GLU A 125 -0.31 -5.95 -14.97
C GLU A 125 -1.83 -6.19 -14.91
N GLU A 126 -2.34 -7.12 -15.72
CA GLU A 126 -3.75 -7.53 -15.72
C GLU A 126 -4.21 -8.05 -14.35
N GLU A 127 -3.36 -8.80 -13.64
CA GLU A 127 -3.66 -9.26 -12.28
C GLU A 127 -3.69 -8.11 -11.26
N ARG A 128 -2.85 -7.08 -11.42
CA ARG A 128 -2.85 -5.91 -10.53
C ARG A 128 -4.09 -5.06 -10.73
N GLU A 129 -4.54 -4.91 -11.98
CA GLU A 129 -5.75 -4.16 -12.31
C GLU A 129 -7.02 -4.85 -11.81
N SER A 130 -7.08 -6.18 -11.96
CA SER A 130 -8.29 -6.95 -11.66
C SER A 130 -8.34 -7.55 -10.24
N GLN A 131 -7.22 -7.60 -9.51
CA GLN A 131 -7.10 -8.28 -8.21
C GLN A 131 -6.51 -7.33 -7.15
N PRO A 132 -7.36 -6.51 -6.49
CA PRO A 132 -6.90 -5.48 -5.56
C PRO A 132 -6.09 -6.02 -4.38
N GLU A 133 -6.30 -7.28 -3.96
CA GLU A 133 -5.50 -7.93 -2.91
C GLU A 133 -4.04 -8.15 -3.33
N LEU A 134 -3.80 -8.44 -4.61
CA LEU A 134 -2.45 -8.65 -5.13
C LEU A 134 -1.76 -7.30 -5.31
N LEU A 135 -2.50 -6.31 -5.80
CA LEU A 135 -2.00 -4.94 -5.90
C LEU A 135 -1.68 -4.36 -4.52
N ALA A 136 -2.52 -4.56 -3.50
CA ALA A 136 -2.22 -4.17 -2.13
C ALA A 136 -0.93 -4.84 -1.60
N ALA A 137 -0.71 -6.12 -1.90
CA ALA A 137 0.54 -6.79 -1.53
C ALA A 137 1.77 -6.20 -2.22
N VAL A 138 1.66 -5.87 -3.51
CA VAL A 138 2.71 -5.16 -4.27
C VAL A 138 2.96 -3.78 -3.67
N MET A 139 1.91 -3.00 -3.40
CA MET A 139 1.99 -1.70 -2.75
C MET A 139 2.63 -1.77 -1.36
N LEU A 140 2.36 -2.79 -0.56
CA LEU A 140 3.01 -2.95 0.76
C LEU A 140 4.52 -3.19 0.63
N ARG A 141 4.95 -3.96 -0.38
CA ARG A 141 6.38 -4.12 -0.69
C ARG A 141 6.99 -2.81 -1.21
N GLY A 142 6.31 -2.15 -2.14
CA GLY A 142 6.72 -0.85 -2.67
C GLY A 142 6.82 0.22 -1.60
N LEU A 143 5.89 0.25 -0.64
CA LEU A 143 5.92 1.16 0.49
C LEU A 143 7.15 0.91 1.37
N ARG A 144 7.54 -0.35 1.60
CA ARG A 144 8.79 -0.66 2.31
C ARG A 144 9.99 -0.07 1.57
N ASP A 145 10.04 -0.24 0.26
CA ASP A 145 11.18 0.17 -0.56
C ASP A 145 11.24 1.71 -0.65
N ALA A 146 10.08 2.37 -0.79
CA ALA A 146 9.95 3.83 -0.75
C ALA A 146 10.36 4.43 0.60
N LEU A 147 9.93 3.81 1.70
CA LEU A 147 10.33 4.24 3.05
C LEU A 147 11.82 4.04 3.28
N ARG A 148 12.43 2.98 2.75
CA ARG A 148 13.89 2.77 2.84
C ARG A 148 14.65 3.85 2.07
N ALA A 149 14.25 4.10 0.83
CA ALA A 149 14.88 5.15 0.02
C ALA A 149 14.75 6.54 0.68
N ALA A 150 13.57 6.87 1.23
CA ALA A 150 13.38 8.10 1.99
C ALA A 150 14.30 8.17 3.23
N VAL A 151 14.50 7.05 3.94
CA VAL A 151 15.41 7.00 5.09
C VAL A 151 16.88 7.13 4.68
N GLU A 152 17.28 6.53 3.56
CA GLU A 152 18.66 6.59 3.04
C GLU A 152 19.07 8.01 2.64
N CYS A 153 18.11 8.84 2.23
CA CYS A 153 18.33 10.25 1.90
C CYS A 153 18.02 11.22 3.04
N ASP A 154 17.77 10.72 4.27
CA ASP A 154 17.30 11.50 5.42
C ASP A 154 16.05 12.37 5.14
N GLY A 155 15.25 11.93 4.18
CA GLY A 155 14.14 12.66 3.59
C GLY A 155 12.74 12.18 4.03
N GLY A 156 11.72 12.85 3.49
CA GLY A 156 10.31 12.51 3.70
C GLY A 156 9.76 11.54 2.65
N LEU A 157 8.52 11.07 2.88
CA LEU A 157 7.76 10.32 1.90
C LEU A 157 6.38 10.95 1.73
N ARG A 158 5.99 11.25 0.50
CA ARG A 158 4.63 11.67 0.14
C ARG A 158 3.93 10.53 -0.58
N VAL A 159 2.73 10.19 -0.13
CA VAL A 159 1.81 9.29 -0.81
C VAL A 159 0.72 10.15 -1.43
N LEU A 160 0.55 10.07 -2.74
CA LEU A 160 -0.53 10.71 -3.49
C LEU A 160 -1.54 9.64 -3.90
N TRP A 161 -2.83 9.95 -3.84
CA TRP A 161 -3.89 9.12 -4.42
C TRP A 161 -4.81 10.00 -5.25
N ARG A 162 -4.95 9.70 -6.54
CA ARG A 162 -5.84 10.40 -7.46
C ARG A 162 -6.93 9.43 -7.88
N ALA A 163 -8.17 9.70 -7.49
CA ALA A 163 -9.33 9.11 -8.12
C ALA A 163 -9.68 9.92 -9.38
N GLU A 164 -9.88 9.21 -10.48
CA GLU A 164 -10.33 9.71 -11.79
C GLU A 164 -11.87 9.75 -11.87
#